data_AF-A0A069EYF4-F1
#
_entry.id   AF-A0A069EYF4-F1
#
_cell.length_a   1.000
_cell.length_b   1.000
_cell.length_c   1.000
_cell.angle_alpha   90.00
_cell.angle_beta   90.00
_cell.angle_gamma   90.00
#
_symmetry.space_group_name_H-M   'P 1'
#
loop_
_entity.id
_entity.type
_entity.pdbx_description
1 polymer ?
#
loop_
_entity_poly.entity_id
_entity_poly.type
_entity_poly.pdbx_seq_one_letter_code
_entity_poly.pdbx_strand_id
1 'polypeptide(L)'
;MLTSTAAFLRHSLIPTKRALRLRLAPLHAYMLASIGFTVLVTLVDYMILQPDFFAPMWLFLHGFAIFFFYMMTVAFVSLYVQFVTRVRQQKAWPYRQAWPYTVAMTIVPMFIVILLYHVVPDWFTGGLLILVVYVTWPLLRAPVPNKRQPRSR
;
A
#
# COMPACT_ATOMS: atom_id res chain seq x y z
N MET A 1 11.31 17.61 0.58
CA MET A 1 11.14 16.18 0.19
C MET A 1 10.92 15.28 1.40
N LEU A 2 11.79 15.32 2.43
CA LEU A 2 11.66 14.47 3.63
C LEU A 2 10.36 14.70 4.42
N THR A 3 9.94 15.97 4.60
CA THR A 3 8.69 16.32 5.29
C THR A 3 7.43 15.72 4.63
N SER A 4 7.36 15.75 3.29
CA SER A 4 6.25 15.13 2.55
C SER A 4 6.25 13.60 2.65
N THR A 5 7.42 12.98 2.70
CA THR A 5 7.55 11.51 2.87
C THR A 5 7.16 11.10 4.29
N ALA A 6 7.58 11.85 5.31
CA ALA A 6 7.18 11.60 6.70
C ALA A 6 5.66 11.75 6.88
N ALA A 7 5.05 12.78 6.27
CA ALA A 7 3.59 12.94 6.28
C ALA A 7 2.89 11.77 5.56
N PHE A 8 3.43 11.32 4.43
CA PHE A 8 2.92 10.17 3.69
C PHE A 8 2.93 8.90 4.55
N LEU A 9 4.06 8.60 5.20
CA LEU A 9 4.20 7.45 6.09
C LEU A 9 3.28 7.58 7.32
N ARG A 10 3.21 8.74 7.95
CA ARG A 10 2.30 8.94 9.10
C ARG A 10 0.84 8.66 8.74
N HIS A 11 0.44 9.04 7.53
CA HIS A 11 -0.92 8.81 7.05
C HIS A 11 -1.13 7.39 6.49
N SER A 12 -0.08 6.63 6.16
CA SER A 12 -0.19 5.20 5.84
C SER A 12 -0.42 4.34 7.07
N LEU A 13 0.03 4.79 8.26
CA LEU A 13 -0.05 4.03 9.52
C LEU A 13 -1.47 3.83 10.06
N ILE A 14 -2.43 4.69 9.69
CA ILE A 14 -3.81 4.58 10.18
C ILE A 14 -4.79 4.83 9.04
N PRO A 15 -5.72 3.91 8.75
CA PRO A 15 -6.65 4.01 7.64
C PRO A 15 -7.78 5.00 8.00
N THR A 16 -7.49 6.30 7.95
CA THR A 16 -8.48 7.35 8.25
C THR A 16 -8.97 8.02 6.97
N LYS A 17 -10.04 8.82 7.06
CA LYS A 17 -10.50 9.67 5.94
C LYS A 17 -9.39 10.59 5.40
N ARG A 18 -8.41 10.97 6.23
CA ARG A 18 -7.25 11.77 5.82
C ARG A 18 -6.37 11.03 4.81
N ALA A 19 -6.32 9.70 4.85
CA ALA A 19 -5.57 8.87 3.90
C ALA A 19 -6.03 9.07 2.44
N LEU A 20 -7.29 9.49 2.20
CA LEU A 20 -7.77 9.83 0.87
C LEU A 20 -6.98 10.99 0.21
N ARG A 21 -6.32 11.84 1.01
CA ARG A 21 -5.46 12.92 0.49
C ARG A 21 -4.16 12.40 -0.10
N LEU A 22 -3.73 11.19 0.25
CA LEU A 22 -2.51 10.56 -0.27
C LEU A 22 -2.59 10.26 -1.76
N ARG A 23 -3.79 10.28 -2.35
CA ARG A 23 -3.99 10.24 -3.80
C ARG A 23 -3.30 11.38 -4.57
N LEU A 24 -2.90 12.45 -3.86
CA LEU A 24 -2.22 13.62 -4.41
C LEU A 24 -0.74 13.67 -3.97
N ALA A 25 -0.22 12.60 -3.38
CA ALA A 25 1.16 12.58 -2.93
C ALA A 25 2.14 12.71 -4.12
N PRO A 26 3.25 13.43 -3.95
CA PRO A 26 4.25 13.61 -5.00
C PRO A 26 5.03 12.31 -5.25
N LEU A 27 5.57 12.16 -6.48
CA LEU A 27 6.29 10.96 -6.95
C LEU A 27 7.34 10.48 -5.95
N HIS A 28 8.22 11.38 -5.51
CA HIS A 28 9.31 11.01 -4.61
C HIS A 28 8.82 10.44 -3.27
N ALA A 29 7.65 10.85 -2.77
CA ALA A 29 7.17 10.41 -1.47
C ALA A 29 6.78 8.93 -1.47
N TYR A 30 5.99 8.48 -2.45
CA TYR A 30 5.58 7.09 -2.53
C TYR A 30 6.66 6.18 -3.12
N MET A 31 7.57 6.70 -3.96
CA MET A 31 8.75 5.95 -4.41
C MET A 31 9.72 5.69 -3.26
N LEU A 32 10.06 6.71 -2.47
CA LEU A 32 10.91 6.52 -1.29
C LEU A 32 10.26 5.59 -0.25
N ALA A 33 8.94 5.69 -0.05
CA ALA A 33 8.23 4.77 0.82
C ALA A 33 8.29 3.31 0.34
N SER A 34 8.17 3.08 -0.98
CA SER A 34 8.25 1.73 -1.57
C SER A 34 9.65 1.14 -1.47
N ILE A 35 10.69 1.95 -1.73
CA ILE A 35 12.09 1.55 -1.57
C ILE A 35 12.38 1.25 -0.10
N GLY A 36 12.01 2.15 0.80
CA GLY A 36 12.21 1.97 2.24
C GLY A 36 11.49 0.73 2.78
N PHE A 37 10.26 0.48 2.31
CA PHE A 37 9.51 -0.73 2.63
C PHE A 37 10.22 -2.00 2.15
N THR A 38 10.72 -2.00 0.91
CA THR A 38 11.46 -3.13 0.34
C THR A 38 12.71 -3.42 1.15
N VAL A 39 13.51 -2.39 1.48
CA VAL A 39 14.70 -2.54 2.31
C VAL A 39 14.33 -3.13 3.68
N LEU A 40 13.29 -2.58 4.33
CA LEU A 40 12.82 -3.09 5.61
C LEU A 40 12.43 -4.56 5.54
N VAL A 41 11.63 -4.96 4.55
CA VAL A 41 11.20 -6.34 4.38
C VAL A 41 12.37 -7.26 4.09
N THR A 42 13.33 -6.82 3.25
CA THR A 42 14.52 -7.61 2.92
C THR A 42 15.40 -7.84 4.14
N LEU A 43 15.52 -6.85 5.03
CA LEU A 43 16.23 -7.00 6.30
C LEU A 43 15.52 -8.00 7.22
N VAL A 44 14.19 -7.94 7.32
CA VAL A 44 13.40 -8.89 8.10
C VAL A 44 13.53 -10.30 7.54
N ASP A 45 13.41 -10.46 6.22
CA ASP A 45 13.57 -11.72 5.50
C ASP A 45 14.96 -12.34 5.75
N TYR A 46 16.01 -11.52 5.65
CA TYR A 46 17.39 -11.93 5.95
C TYR A 46 17.56 -12.43 7.39
N MET A 47 17.06 -11.66 8.37
CA MET A 47 17.16 -12.00 9.79
C MET A 47 16.43 -13.30 10.14
N ILE A 48 15.32 -13.60 9.46
CA ILE A 48 14.49 -14.77 9.74
C ILE A 48 15.00 -16.02 9.01
N LEU A 49 15.33 -15.91 7.73
CA LEU A 49 15.59 -17.09 6.89
C LEU A 49 17.04 -17.57 6.97
N GLN A 50 18.02 -16.67 6.81
CA GLN A 50 19.44 -17.03 6.74
C GLN A 50 20.36 -15.88 7.20
N PRO A 51 20.48 -15.64 8.51
CA PRO A 51 21.38 -14.61 9.04
C PRO A 51 22.87 -14.91 8.75
N ASP A 52 23.22 -16.16 8.47
CA ASP A 52 24.61 -16.57 8.21
C ASP A 52 25.01 -16.45 6.73
N PHE A 53 24.08 -16.10 5.84
CA PHE A 53 24.37 -15.94 4.41
C PHE A 53 25.04 -14.60 4.11
N PHE A 54 25.78 -14.51 3.00
CA PHE A 54 26.46 -13.29 2.57
C PHE A 54 25.45 -12.15 2.31
N ALA A 55 25.33 -11.23 3.27
CA ALA A 55 24.31 -10.19 3.30
C ALA A 55 24.19 -9.35 2.01
N PRO A 56 25.29 -8.91 1.36
CA PRO A 56 25.18 -8.12 0.13
C PRO A 56 24.49 -8.86 -1.02
N MET A 57 24.74 -10.17 -1.16
CA MET A 57 24.11 -10.96 -2.21
C MET A 57 22.62 -11.22 -1.92
N TRP A 58 22.27 -11.44 -0.65
CA TRP A 58 20.87 -11.59 -0.22
C TRP A 58 20.08 -10.30 -0.47
N LEU A 59 20.61 -9.16 0.01
CA LEU A 59 20.01 -7.84 -0.18
C LEU A 59 19.78 -7.52 -1.65
N PHE A 60 20.70 -7.93 -2.53
CA PHE A 60 20.52 -7.73 -3.96
C PHE A 60 19.43 -8.66 -4.52
N LEU A 61 19.59 -9.98 -4.43
CA LEU A 61 18.69 -10.93 -5.09
C LEU A 61 17.27 -10.89 -4.51
N HIS A 62 17.16 -11.01 -3.18
CA HIS A 62 15.87 -11.00 -2.50
C HIS A 62 15.28 -9.60 -2.49
N GLY A 63 16.09 -8.56 -2.33
CA GLY A 63 15.60 -7.19 -2.38
C GLY A 63 14.95 -6.85 -3.73
N PHE A 64 15.53 -7.28 -4.85
CA PHE A 64 14.89 -7.14 -6.16
C PHE A 64 13.60 -7.95 -6.27
N ALA A 65 13.61 -9.22 -5.85
CA ALA A 65 12.42 -10.07 -5.90
C ALA A 65 11.26 -9.49 -5.06
N ILE A 66 11.55 -9.09 -3.82
CA ILE A 66 10.61 -8.44 -2.89
C ILE A 66 10.08 -7.14 -3.49
N PHE A 67 10.96 -6.32 -4.09
CA PHE A 67 10.55 -5.08 -4.75
C PHE A 67 9.52 -5.37 -5.85
N PHE A 68 9.82 -6.27 -6.80
CA PHE A 68 8.92 -6.58 -7.89
C PHE A 68 7.60 -7.19 -7.40
N PHE A 69 7.65 -8.11 -6.44
CA PHE A 69 6.46 -8.70 -5.85
C PHE A 69 5.57 -7.64 -5.17
N TYR A 70 6.18 -6.73 -4.42
CA TYR A 70 5.49 -5.61 -3.80
C TYR A 70 4.86 -4.69 -4.86
N MET A 71 5.60 -4.33 -5.91
CA MET A 71 5.09 -3.45 -6.98
C MET A 71 3.95 -4.09 -7.78
N MET A 72 4.01 -5.41 -8.03
CA MET A 72 2.89 -6.15 -8.63
C MET A 72 1.67 -6.14 -7.71
N THR A 73 1.88 -6.36 -6.41
CA THR A 73 0.78 -6.30 -5.42
C THR A 73 0.14 -4.91 -5.40
N VAL A 74 0.95 -3.85 -5.36
CA VAL A 74 0.47 -2.46 -5.45
C VAL A 74 -0.29 -2.22 -6.76
N ALA A 75 0.13 -2.80 -7.88
CA ALA A 75 -0.59 -2.69 -9.14
C ALA A 75 -1.97 -3.35 -9.08
N PHE A 76 -2.06 -4.59 -8.58
CA PHE A 76 -3.33 -5.29 -8.41
C PHE A 76 -4.26 -4.55 -7.45
N VAL A 77 -3.74 -4.09 -6.30
CA VAL A 77 -4.55 -3.32 -5.35
C VAL A 77 -4.96 -1.96 -5.92
N SER A 78 -4.15 -1.34 -6.79
CA SER A 78 -4.54 -0.09 -7.47
C SER A 78 -5.72 -0.30 -8.40
N LEU A 79 -5.76 -1.42 -9.13
CA LEU A 79 -6.93 -1.81 -9.94
C LEU A 79 -8.16 -2.05 -9.06
N TYR A 80 -7.98 -2.70 -7.91
CA TYR A 80 -9.05 -2.87 -6.92
C TYR A 80 -9.57 -1.51 -6.40
N VAL A 81 -8.69 -0.58 -6.06
CA VAL A 81 -9.08 0.79 -5.64
C VAL A 81 -9.85 1.50 -6.75
N GLN A 82 -9.44 1.37 -8.01
CA GLN A 82 -10.17 1.92 -9.15
C GLN A 82 -11.57 1.30 -9.29
N PHE A 83 -11.69 -0.01 -9.10
CA PHE A 83 -12.97 -0.70 -9.10
C PHE A 83 -13.89 -0.19 -7.97
N VAL A 84 -13.41 -0.16 -6.72
CA VAL A 84 -14.19 0.32 -5.56
C VAL A 84 -14.63 1.77 -5.75
N THR A 85 -13.73 2.64 -6.22
CA THR A 85 -14.05 4.05 -6.48
C THR A 85 -15.06 4.20 -7.62
N ARG A 86 -14.95 3.40 -8.68
CA ARG A 86 -15.95 3.36 -9.76
C ARG A 86 -17.32 2.94 -9.25
N VAL A 87 -17.40 1.88 -8.45
CA VAL A 87 -18.68 1.40 -7.90
C VAL A 87 -19.29 2.43 -6.94
N ARG A 88 -18.49 2.99 -6.03
CA ARG A 88 -18.99 3.88 -4.97
C ARG A 88 -19.22 5.32 -5.40
N GLN A 89 -18.33 5.88 -6.21
CA GLN A 89 -18.37 7.29 -6.62
C GLN A 89 -18.90 7.45 -8.04
N GLN A 90 -19.27 6.35 -8.72
CA GLN A 90 -19.65 6.32 -10.14
C GLN A 90 -18.57 6.83 -11.09
N LYS A 91 -17.34 7.03 -10.57
CA LYS A 91 -16.18 7.53 -11.30
C LYS A 91 -14.92 6.88 -10.76
N ALA A 92 -14.22 6.15 -11.63
CA ALA A 92 -12.92 5.57 -11.30
C ALA A 92 -11.90 6.69 -11.03
N TRP A 93 -11.06 6.49 -10.02
CA TRP A 93 -9.90 7.35 -9.84
C TRP A 93 -8.88 7.12 -10.97
N PRO A 94 -8.31 8.18 -11.55
CA PRO A 94 -7.18 8.03 -12.47
C PRO A 94 -6.04 7.24 -11.81
N TYR A 95 -5.28 6.48 -12.60
CA TYR A 95 -4.19 5.66 -12.08
C TYR A 95 -3.16 6.47 -11.26
N ARG A 96 -2.82 7.68 -11.73
CA ARG A 96 -1.95 8.62 -11.00
C ARG A 96 -2.42 8.99 -9.59
N GLN A 97 -3.70 8.76 -9.28
CA GLN A 97 -4.30 8.99 -7.96
C GLN A 97 -4.47 7.69 -7.17
N ALA A 98 -4.88 6.62 -7.84
CA ALA A 98 -5.04 5.30 -7.22
C ALA A 98 -3.70 4.74 -6.73
N TRP A 99 -2.64 4.91 -7.51
CA TRP A 99 -1.31 4.38 -7.20
C TRP A 99 -0.70 4.89 -5.89
N PRO A 100 -0.51 6.22 -5.67
CA PRO A 100 0.09 6.71 -4.43
C PRO A 100 -0.76 6.41 -3.20
N TYR A 101 -2.09 6.39 -3.34
CA TYR A 101 -2.99 5.93 -2.29
C TYR A 101 -2.76 4.45 -1.96
N THR A 102 -2.64 3.61 -2.98
CA THR A 102 -2.43 2.17 -2.82
C THR A 102 -1.11 1.90 -2.13
N VAL A 103 0.00 2.47 -2.61
CA VAL A 103 1.31 2.35 -1.94
C VAL A 103 1.19 2.68 -0.45
N ALA A 104 0.51 3.76 -0.09
CA ALA A 104 0.32 4.10 1.32
C ALA A 104 -0.47 3.02 2.07
N MET A 105 -1.61 2.60 1.53
CA MET A 105 -2.51 1.69 2.24
C MET A 105 -2.03 0.23 2.23
N THR A 106 -1.05 -0.13 1.42
CA THR A 106 -0.47 -1.47 1.40
C THR A 106 0.72 -1.64 2.35
N ILE A 107 1.47 -0.58 2.70
CA ILE A 107 2.70 -0.70 3.51
C ILE A 107 2.48 -1.48 4.82
N VAL A 108 1.56 -1.02 5.67
CA VAL A 108 1.31 -1.66 6.98
C VAL A 108 0.75 -3.07 6.84
N PRO A 109 -0.36 -3.31 6.12
CA PRO A 109 -0.91 -4.65 6.03
C PRO A 109 0.03 -5.63 5.33
N MET A 110 0.80 -5.21 4.32
CA MET A 110 1.80 -6.09 3.70
C MET A 110 2.90 -6.46 4.68
N PHE A 111 3.36 -5.51 5.51
CA PHE A 111 4.32 -5.84 6.56
C PHE A 111 3.77 -6.90 7.52
N ILE A 112 2.50 -6.76 7.93
CA ILE A 112 1.82 -7.73 8.79
C ILE A 112 1.69 -9.10 8.09
N VAL A 113 1.30 -9.13 6.81
CA VAL A 113 1.20 -10.37 6.02
C VAL A 113 2.54 -11.10 5.97
N ILE A 114 3.64 -10.38 5.75
CA ILE A 114 4.99 -10.94 5.71
C ILE A 114 5.38 -11.53 7.08
N LEU A 115 5.15 -10.78 8.16
CA LEU A 115 5.41 -11.30 9.51
C LEU A 115 4.57 -12.54 9.82
N LEU A 116 3.28 -12.54 9.46
CA LEU A 116 2.40 -13.71 9.64
C LEU A 116 2.89 -14.90 8.82
N TYR A 117 3.33 -14.69 7.58
CA TYR A 117 3.88 -15.74 6.74
C TYR A 117 5.08 -16.44 7.40
N HIS A 118 5.93 -15.70 8.09
CA HIS A 118 7.10 -16.28 8.77
C HIS A 118 6.77 -16.90 10.14
N VAL A 119 5.86 -16.31 10.91
CA VAL A 119 5.61 -16.72 12.31
C VAL A 119 4.50 -17.76 12.42
N VAL A 120 3.40 -17.59 11.68
CA VAL A 120 2.23 -18.48 11.71
C VAL A 120 1.65 -18.61 10.29
N PRO A 121 2.23 -19.46 9.43
CA PRO A 121 1.86 -19.55 8.01
C PRO A 121 0.36 -19.81 7.77
N ASP A 122 -0.30 -20.57 8.66
CA ASP A 122 -1.73 -20.87 8.59
C ASP A 122 -2.61 -19.60 8.62
N TRP A 123 -2.09 -18.49 9.13
CA TRP A 123 -2.79 -17.20 9.24
C TRP A 123 -2.55 -16.27 8.05
N PHE A 124 -1.85 -16.72 7.01
CA PHE A 124 -1.57 -15.93 5.81
C PHE A 124 -2.84 -15.35 5.17
N THR A 125 -3.91 -16.15 5.10
CA THR A 125 -5.22 -15.73 4.59
C THR A 125 -5.85 -14.61 5.43
N GLY A 126 -5.67 -14.66 6.76
CA GLY A 126 -6.07 -13.58 7.67
C GLY A 126 -5.32 -12.28 7.38
N GLY A 127 -4.01 -12.35 7.09
CA GLY A 127 -3.21 -11.22 6.65
C GLY A 127 -3.75 -10.58 5.36
N LEU A 128 -4.11 -11.39 4.36
CA LEU A 128 -4.72 -10.89 3.12
C LEU A 128 -6.07 -10.21 3.37
N LEU A 129 -6.87 -10.72 4.31
CA LEU A 129 -8.12 -10.07 4.70
C LEU A 129 -7.86 -8.70 5.35
N ILE A 130 -6.84 -8.59 6.21
CA ILE A 130 -6.42 -7.31 6.79
C ILE A 130 -6.05 -6.32 5.69
N LEU A 131 -5.30 -6.74 4.67
CA LEU A 131 -4.95 -5.90 3.51
C LEU A 131 -6.20 -5.33 2.83
N VAL A 132 -7.18 -6.19 2.51
CA VAL A 132 -8.41 -5.77 1.84
C VAL A 132 -9.19 -4.78 2.72
N VAL A 133 -9.39 -5.10 4.00
CA VAL A 133 -10.13 -4.23 4.93
C VAL A 133 -9.44 -2.88 5.10
N TYR A 134 -8.12 -2.89 5.30
CA TYR A 134 -7.32 -1.69 5.55
C TYR A 134 -7.34 -0.73 4.37
N VAL A 135 -7.19 -1.24 3.14
CA VAL A 135 -7.27 -0.46 1.91
C VAL A 135 -8.70 0.05 1.67
N THR A 136 -9.71 -0.76 1.97
CA THR A 136 -11.10 -0.41 1.63
C THR A 136 -11.67 0.62 2.59
N TRP A 137 -11.32 0.56 3.87
CA TRP A 137 -11.95 1.33 4.93
C TRP A 137 -11.97 2.86 4.70
N PRO A 138 -10.87 3.52 4.29
CA PRO A 138 -10.90 4.96 3.98
C PRO A 138 -11.78 5.27 2.76
N LEU A 139 -11.77 4.41 1.74
CA LEU A 139 -12.60 4.57 0.54
C LEU A 139 -14.09 4.57 0.89
N LEU A 140 -14.48 3.80 1.92
CA LEU A 140 -15.87 3.75 2.36
C LEU A 140 -16.35 5.07 2.99
N ARG A 141 -15.42 5.94 3.40
CA ARG A 141 -15.71 7.26 3.98
C ARG A 141 -15.60 8.40 2.97
N ALA A 142 -15.32 8.09 1.71
CA ALA A 142 -15.29 9.09 0.65
C ALA A 142 -16.73 9.59 0.35
N PRO A 143 -16.91 10.90 0.09
CA PRO A 143 -18.22 11.44 -0.28
C PRO A 143 -18.77 10.74 -1.52
N VAL A 144 -20.02 10.29 -1.44
CA VAL A 144 -20.76 9.75 -2.59
C VAL A 144 -21.46 10.93 -3.27
N PRO A 145 -21.32 11.11 -4.60
CA PRO A 145 -22.05 12.15 -5.31
C PRO A 145 -23.55 11.96 -5.08
N ASN A 146 -24.22 12.97 -4.52
CA ASN A 146 -25.64 12.92 -4.29
C ASN A 146 -26.34 13.05 -5.67
N LYS A 147 -27.10 12.04 -6.11
CA LYS A 147 -27.81 12.05 -7.40
C LYS A 147 -28.85 13.18 -7.54
N ARG A 148 -29.09 13.97 -6.48
CA ARG A 148 -30.17 14.96 -6.35
C ARG A 148 -29.79 16.42 -6.58
N GLN A 149 -28.55 16.75 -6.92
CA GLN A 149 -28.24 18.11 -7.39
C GLN A 149 -28.14 18.10 -8.92
N PRO A 150 -29.14 18.64 -9.63
CA PRO A 150 -28.97 18.93 -11.05
C PRO A 150 -27.81 19.92 -11.16
N ARG A 151 -26.86 19.63 -12.04
CA ARG A 151 -25.87 20.63 -12.45
C ARG A 151 -26.64 21.78 -13.10
N SER A 152 -26.88 22.85 -12.38
CA SER A 152 -27.12 24.15 -13.02
C SER A 152 -25.85 24.50 -13.80
N ARG A 153 -26.07 24.82 -15.06
CA ARG A 153 -25.10 24.99 -16.15
C ARG A 153 -23.88 25.82 -15.78
#